data_AF-A0A1C5UNB5-F1
#
_entry.id   AF-A0A1C5UNB5-F1
#
_cell.length_a   1.000
_cell.length_b   1.000
_cell.length_c   1.000
_cell.angle_alpha   90.00
_cell.angle_beta   90.00
_cell.angle_gamma   90.00
#
_symmetry.space_group_name_H-M   'P 1'
#
loop_
_entity.id
_entity.type
_entity.pdbx_description
1 polymer ?
#
loop_
_entity_poly.entity_id
_entity_poly.type
_entity_poly.pdbx_seq_one_letter_code
_entity_poly.pdbx_strand_id
1 'polypeptide(L)'
;MSIYTKNGDKGTTNLVHTKNVSKADDRIQLEGTIDELSCHIGVLKTMIRDGDTIRFLEKIQENLTRIDAGVADPYNREYKINDDKTELLEEEIDRLTGLFHMPKESSLPGACRLSAEIDVTWAVARRAERDLAAVSVKFGSDTGSKKYMNRLADYLYVLARYEEAEAAGQKTGASEYVENDTSSENTELHASGTEKVAGGSVSVDTKVENSLISGTSDSVDEAVIQAVLRRMGMQNKITLDGAKKLIGKIEQEALRRGKKAVIAVCGPEGNPIAVHVMDGAFLVSFDVALKKAYTSVAVKMSTMELSKLAQPGGTFYGVDKMDGGKIVIFGGGVPLKSGDTIIGGLGISGGTGEEDHSLAEYALSVLPEIL
;
A
#
# COMPACT_ATOMS: atom_id res chain seq x y z
N MET A 1 14.07 -22.06 33.13
CA MET A 1 12.93 -22.23 32.20
C MET A 1 13.48 -22.82 30.91
N SER A 2 12.87 -23.86 30.33
CA SER A 2 13.33 -24.38 29.04
C SER A 2 13.01 -23.37 27.93
N ILE A 3 13.98 -23.05 27.09
CA ILE A 3 13.81 -22.09 25.98
C ILE A 3 12.91 -22.67 24.88
N TYR A 4 13.00 -23.98 24.61
CA TYR A 4 12.13 -24.67 23.66
C TYR A 4 11.02 -25.44 24.39
N THR A 5 9.78 -25.29 23.91
CA THR A 5 8.59 -25.93 24.50
C THR A 5 7.93 -26.97 23.58
N LYS A 6 8.32 -27.04 22.31
CA LYS A 6 7.72 -27.88 21.24
C LYS A 6 6.24 -27.59 20.91
N ASN A 7 5.61 -26.66 21.62
CA ASN A 7 4.22 -26.27 21.36
C ASN A 7 4.03 -25.68 19.96
N GLY A 8 5.09 -25.08 19.41
CA GLY A 8 5.07 -24.47 18.08
C GLY A 8 5.36 -25.41 16.91
N ASP A 9 5.61 -26.71 17.15
CA ASP A 9 6.04 -27.66 16.11
C ASP A 9 4.92 -27.97 15.11
N LYS A 10 3.67 -27.74 15.49
CA LYS A 10 2.49 -27.89 14.63
C LYS A 10 2.18 -26.66 13.76
N GLY A 11 3.07 -25.67 13.75
CA GLY A 11 2.89 -24.44 12.97
C GLY A 11 1.99 -23.38 13.61
N THR A 12 1.65 -23.53 14.90
CA THR A 12 0.81 -22.58 15.65
C THR A 12 1.57 -21.94 16.82
N THR A 13 1.11 -20.78 17.30
CA THR A 13 1.64 -20.05 18.45
C THR A 13 0.49 -19.42 19.25
N ASN A 14 0.79 -18.73 20.35
CA ASN A 14 -0.19 -17.97 21.12
C ASN A 14 0.20 -16.49 21.16
N LEU A 15 -0.78 -15.63 20.97
CA LEU A 15 -0.73 -14.21 21.34
C LEU A 15 -1.34 -14.02 22.74
N VAL A 16 -1.18 -12.83 23.31
CA VAL A 16 -1.64 -12.48 24.67
C VAL A 16 -3.11 -12.90 24.90
N HIS A 17 -3.99 -12.56 23.96
CA HIS A 17 -5.42 -12.87 24.06
C HIS A 17 -5.91 -13.95 23.09
N THR A 18 -5.07 -14.42 22.17
CA THR A 18 -5.47 -15.39 21.14
C THR A 18 -4.61 -16.63 21.20
N LYS A 19 -5.22 -17.80 21.46
CA LYS A 19 -4.50 -19.08 21.50
C LYS A 19 -4.55 -19.80 20.15
N ASN A 20 -3.55 -20.63 19.87
CA ASN A 20 -3.43 -21.47 18.67
C ASN A 20 -3.55 -20.68 17.36
N VAL A 21 -2.92 -19.50 17.32
CA VAL A 21 -2.77 -18.66 16.13
C VAL A 21 -1.82 -19.35 15.15
N SER A 22 -2.15 -19.38 13.86
CA SER A 22 -1.21 -19.88 12.85
C SER A 22 0.05 -19.01 12.85
N LYS A 23 1.24 -19.61 12.70
CA LYS A 23 2.48 -18.84 12.51
C LYS A 23 2.49 -18.02 11.21
N ALA A 24 1.54 -18.29 10.31
CA ALA A 24 1.31 -17.52 9.08
C ALA A 24 0.23 -16.42 9.25
N ASP A 25 -0.27 -16.17 10.46
CA ASP A 25 -1.17 -15.05 10.75
C ASP A 25 -0.44 -13.72 10.51
N ASP A 26 -1.12 -12.72 9.94
CA ASP A 26 -0.49 -11.44 9.57
C ASP A 26 0.12 -10.71 10.78
N ARG A 27 -0.43 -10.90 11.99
CA ARG A 27 0.14 -10.33 13.22
C ARG A 27 1.48 -10.95 13.56
N ILE A 28 1.59 -12.28 13.40
CA ILE A 28 2.85 -13.00 13.61
C ILE A 28 3.87 -12.66 12.51
N GLN A 29 3.41 -12.48 11.27
CA GLN A 29 4.26 -11.99 10.19
C GLN A 29 4.83 -10.60 10.52
N LEU A 30 3.99 -9.69 11.00
CA LEU A 30 4.42 -8.35 11.41
C LEU A 30 5.42 -8.39 12.57
N GLU A 31 5.13 -9.14 13.65
CA GLU A 31 6.06 -9.34 14.78
C GLU A 31 7.42 -9.82 14.28
N GLY A 32 7.44 -10.82 13.38
CA GLY A 32 8.68 -11.31 12.78
C GLY A 32 9.41 -10.25 11.96
N THR A 33 8.70 -9.43 11.18
CA THR A 33 9.31 -8.36 10.39
C THR A 33 9.85 -7.23 11.28
N ILE A 34 9.17 -6.89 12.40
CA ILE A 34 9.65 -5.88 13.36
C ILE A 34 10.87 -6.41 14.14
N ASP A 35 10.88 -7.68 14.53
CA ASP A 35 12.05 -8.33 15.12
C ASP A 35 13.25 -8.30 14.16
N GLU A 36 13.05 -8.57 12.87
CA GLU A 36 14.08 -8.48 11.84
C GLU A 36 14.61 -7.05 11.70
N LEU A 37 13.72 -6.04 11.66
CA LEU A 37 14.09 -4.64 11.64
C LEU A 37 14.94 -4.25 12.86
N SER A 38 14.50 -4.68 14.05
CA SER A 38 15.22 -4.44 15.31
C SER A 38 16.61 -5.08 15.28
N CYS A 39 16.75 -6.27 14.70
CA CYS A 39 18.04 -6.94 14.52
C CYS A 39 18.97 -6.15 13.59
N HIS A 40 18.46 -5.63 12.46
CA HIS A 40 19.24 -4.76 11.57
C HIS A 40 19.69 -3.47 12.27
N ILE A 41 18.80 -2.81 13.03
CA ILE A 41 19.18 -1.67 13.88
C ILE A 41 20.28 -2.07 14.88
N GLY A 42 20.18 -3.26 15.47
CA GLY A 42 21.22 -3.83 16.32
C GLY A 42 22.59 -3.90 15.63
N VAL A 43 22.64 -4.30 14.36
CA VAL A 43 23.87 -4.30 13.55
C VAL A 43 24.37 -2.87 13.33
N LEU A 44 23.49 -1.94 12.95
CA LEU A 44 23.87 -0.53 12.74
C LEU A 44 24.57 0.09 13.95
N LYS A 45 24.06 -0.16 15.16
CA LYS A 45 24.67 0.34 16.40
C LYS A 45 26.11 -0.13 16.63
N THR A 46 26.51 -1.26 16.02
CA THR A 46 27.91 -1.75 16.10
C THR A 46 28.85 -1.05 15.11
N MET A 47 28.29 -0.36 14.11
CA MET A 47 29.02 0.26 13.01
C MET A 47 29.09 1.79 13.16
N ILE A 48 28.08 2.39 13.79
CA ILE A 48 28.01 3.83 14.07
C ILE A 48 28.93 4.19 15.24
N ARG A 49 29.60 5.35 15.15
CA ARG A 49 30.49 5.86 16.21
C ARG A 49 29.84 6.90 17.10
N ASP A 50 28.86 7.63 16.57
CA ASP A 50 28.18 8.69 17.29
C ASP A 50 27.27 8.11 18.40
N GLY A 51 27.58 8.45 19.64
CA GLY A 51 26.88 7.93 20.81
C GLY A 51 25.45 8.43 20.94
N ASP A 52 25.15 9.63 20.42
CA ASP A 52 23.79 10.17 20.40
C ASP A 52 22.91 9.39 19.41
N THR A 53 23.41 9.16 18.20
CA THR A 53 22.73 8.33 17.20
C THR A 53 22.47 6.91 17.72
N ILE A 54 23.45 6.28 18.39
CA ILE A 54 23.26 4.95 19.00
C ILE A 54 22.11 4.95 20.03
N ARG A 55 22.08 5.95 20.93
CA ARG A 55 20.98 6.09 21.91
C ARG A 55 19.64 6.35 21.25
N PHE A 56 19.62 7.08 20.14
CA PHE A 56 18.40 7.32 19.38
C PHE A 56 17.88 6.03 18.73
N LEU A 57 18.77 5.23 18.13
CA LEU A 57 18.44 3.91 17.60
C LEU A 57 17.94 2.94 18.68
N GLU A 58 18.45 3.01 19.92
CA GLU A 58 17.93 2.25 21.05
C GLU A 58 16.48 2.62 21.38
N LYS A 59 16.17 3.92 21.43
CA LYS A 59 14.78 4.40 21.62
C LYS A 59 13.87 3.93 20.49
N ILE A 60 14.37 3.85 19.26
CA ILE A 60 13.62 3.28 18.13
C ILE A 60 13.30 1.80 18.40
N GLN A 61 14.27 0.98 18.82
CA GLN A 61 14.02 -0.43 19.15
C GLN A 61 12.99 -0.60 20.28
N GLU A 62 13.03 0.28 21.30
CA GLU A 62 12.02 0.29 22.37
C GLU A 62 10.62 0.61 21.83
N ASN A 63 10.50 1.59 20.92
CA ASN A 63 9.22 1.93 20.30
C ASN A 63 8.73 0.80 19.37
N LEU A 64 9.61 0.15 18.62
CA LEU A 64 9.28 -1.03 17.79
C LEU A 64 8.71 -2.17 18.64
N THR A 65 9.36 -2.47 19.77
CA THR A 65 8.88 -3.47 20.75
C THR A 65 7.49 -3.09 21.28
N ARG A 66 7.24 -1.79 21.48
CA ARG A 66 5.94 -1.29 21.93
C ARG A 66 4.86 -1.46 20.86
N ILE A 67 5.19 -1.24 19.59
CA ILE A 67 4.28 -1.48 18.46
C ILE A 67 3.90 -2.97 18.40
N ASP A 68 4.87 -3.88 18.50
CA ASP A 68 4.61 -5.32 18.55
C ASP A 68 3.70 -5.71 19.73
N ALA A 69 4.00 -5.18 20.92
CA ALA A 69 3.16 -5.41 22.09
C ALA A 69 1.72 -4.89 21.88
N GLY A 70 1.55 -3.76 21.19
CA GLY A 70 0.24 -3.20 20.86
C GLY A 70 -0.53 -4.01 19.80
N VAL A 71 0.18 -4.72 18.92
CA VAL A 71 -0.43 -5.67 17.97
C VAL A 71 -0.86 -6.95 18.69
N ALA A 72 -0.04 -7.45 19.61
CA ALA A 72 -0.32 -8.64 20.41
C ALA A 72 -1.45 -8.42 21.43
N ASP A 73 -1.53 -7.21 22.01
CA ASP A 73 -2.55 -6.75 22.95
C ASP A 73 -3.09 -5.35 22.55
N PRO A 74 -4.10 -5.29 21.65
CA PRO A 74 -4.68 -4.03 21.19
C PRO A 74 -5.54 -3.31 22.23
N TYR A 75 -5.84 -3.95 23.37
CA TYR A 75 -6.67 -3.38 24.43
C TYR A 75 -5.85 -2.57 25.43
N ASN A 76 -4.56 -2.87 25.57
CA ASN A 76 -3.68 -2.13 26.44
C ASN A 76 -3.26 -0.80 25.80
N ARG A 77 -3.81 0.30 26.34
CA ARG A 77 -3.54 1.67 25.87
C ARG A 77 -2.10 2.11 26.10
N GLU A 78 -1.37 1.47 27.00
CA GLU A 78 0.03 1.79 27.20
C GLU A 78 0.78 1.57 25.89
N TYR A 79 0.54 0.47 25.17
CA TYR A 79 1.27 0.16 23.94
C TYR A 79 0.99 1.07 22.74
N LYS A 80 0.10 2.06 22.87
CA LYS A 80 -0.12 3.04 21.81
C LYS A 80 1.10 3.94 21.64
N ILE A 81 1.38 4.26 20.38
CA ILE A 81 2.38 5.26 20.02
C ILE A 81 1.71 6.62 19.98
N ASN A 82 2.24 7.56 20.77
CA ASN A 82 1.78 8.95 20.79
C ASN A 82 2.47 9.75 19.69
N ASP A 83 1.87 10.87 19.30
CA ASP A 83 2.40 11.75 18.26
C ASP A 83 3.81 12.29 18.62
N ASP A 84 4.11 12.53 19.91
CA ASP A 84 5.44 12.96 20.41
C ASP A 84 6.59 12.05 19.93
N LYS A 85 6.37 10.74 19.80
CA LYS A 85 7.41 9.82 19.32
C LYS A 85 7.70 10.01 17.82
N THR A 86 6.69 10.39 17.06
CA THR A 86 6.83 10.72 15.63
C THR A 86 7.51 12.08 15.47
N GLU A 87 7.14 13.05 16.29
CA GLU A 87 7.78 14.37 16.32
C GLU A 87 9.29 14.27 16.59
N LEU A 88 9.72 13.41 17.51
CA LEU A 88 11.15 13.15 17.74
C LEU A 88 11.90 12.60 16.50
N LEU A 89 11.23 11.85 15.63
CA LEU A 89 11.83 11.41 14.36
C LEU A 89 11.93 12.58 13.36
N GLU A 90 10.91 13.44 13.31
CA GLU A 90 10.88 14.63 12.46
C GLU A 90 11.97 15.63 12.87
N GLU A 91 12.10 15.91 14.16
CA GLU A 91 13.16 16.77 14.70
C GLU A 91 14.56 16.25 14.34
N GLU A 92 14.76 14.94 14.42
CA GLU A 92 16.04 14.33 14.08
C GLU A 92 16.31 14.33 12.56
N ILE A 93 15.27 14.14 11.73
CA ILE A 93 15.35 14.30 10.28
C ILE A 93 15.76 15.74 9.94
N ASP A 94 15.11 16.73 10.53
CA ASP A 94 15.40 18.14 10.32
C ASP A 94 16.82 18.49 10.78
N ARG A 95 17.25 17.94 11.93
CA ARG A 95 18.63 18.08 12.42
C ARG A 95 19.63 17.53 11.41
N LEU A 96 19.44 16.29 10.94
CA LEU A 96 20.36 15.65 10.00
C LEU A 96 20.40 16.38 8.66
N THR A 97 19.24 16.71 8.08
CA THR A 97 19.16 17.44 6.81
C THR A 97 19.75 18.86 6.91
N GLY A 98 19.81 19.46 8.10
CA GLY A 98 20.53 20.72 8.33
C GLY A 98 22.06 20.61 8.30
N LEU A 99 22.63 19.40 8.37
CA LEU A 99 24.09 19.16 8.44
C LEU A 99 24.75 18.83 7.10
N PHE A 100 23.95 18.58 6.06
CA PHE A 100 24.44 18.27 4.72
C PHE A 100 23.41 18.59 3.64
N HIS A 101 23.87 18.68 2.40
CA HIS A 101 22.98 18.90 1.27
C HIS A 101 22.39 17.58 0.79
N MET A 102 21.07 17.46 0.85
CA MET A 102 20.37 16.29 0.34
C MET A 102 20.55 16.17 -1.18
N PRO A 103 20.91 14.98 -1.72
CA PRO A 103 20.99 14.76 -3.16
C PRO A 103 19.64 15.02 -3.82
N LYS A 104 19.65 15.79 -4.92
CA LYS A 104 18.44 16.11 -5.70
C LYS A 104 18.05 15.01 -6.69
N GLU A 105 18.97 14.12 -7.00
CA GLU A 105 18.78 12.99 -7.91
C GLU A 105 18.74 11.67 -7.12
N SER A 106 18.06 10.67 -7.67
CA SER A 106 17.96 9.34 -7.06
C SER A 106 19.36 8.72 -6.95
N SER A 107 19.91 8.63 -5.74
CA SER A 107 21.13 7.89 -5.49
C SER A 107 20.84 6.39 -5.49
N LEU A 108 21.81 5.61 -5.97
CA LEU A 108 21.78 4.16 -5.78
C LEU A 108 22.13 3.87 -4.31
N PRO A 109 21.43 2.90 -3.67
CA PRO A 109 21.75 2.49 -2.30
C PRO A 109 23.19 2.00 -2.14
N GLY A 110 23.78 2.27 -0.98
CA GLY A 110 25.04 1.66 -0.54
C GLY A 110 26.32 2.29 -1.10
N ALA A 111 26.43 3.62 -1.14
CA ALA A 111 27.68 4.27 -1.52
C ALA A 111 28.84 3.98 -0.55
N CYS A 112 28.56 3.61 0.70
CA CYS A 112 29.54 3.08 1.65
C CYS A 112 28.98 1.89 2.44
N ARG A 113 29.84 1.17 3.17
CA ARG A 113 29.43 -0.04 3.92
C ARG A 113 28.34 0.27 4.96
N LEU A 114 28.46 1.38 5.67
CA LEU A 114 27.48 1.78 6.67
C LEU A 114 26.16 2.18 6.01
N SER A 115 26.20 3.03 4.98
CA SER A 115 24.98 3.43 4.28
C SER A 115 24.26 2.26 3.61
N ALA A 116 25.00 1.27 3.09
CA ALA A 116 24.43 0.06 2.53
C ALA A 116 23.62 -0.73 3.57
N GLU A 117 24.15 -0.88 4.79
CA GLU A 117 23.42 -1.56 5.87
C GLU A 117 22.21 -0.73 6.32
N ILE A 118 22.31 0.61 6.34
CA ILE A 118 21.18 1.49 6.66
C ILE A 118 20.11 1.40 5.57
N ASP A 119 20.47 1.34 4.29
CA ASP A 119 19.53 1.19 3.18
C ASP A 119 18.81 -0.18 3.23
N VAL A 120 19.50 -1.24 3.65
CA VAL A 120 18.85 -2.54 3.94
C VAL A 120 17.86 -2.39 5.08
N THR A 121 18.28 -1.77 6.19
CA THR A 121 17.41 -1.49 7.35
C THR A 121 16.18 -0.68 6.94
N TRP A 122 16.37 0.33 6.09
CA TRP A 122 15.31 1.14 5.51
C TRP A 122 14.31 0.32 4.68
N ALA A 123 14.81 -0.58 3.82
CA ALA A 123 13.96 -1.47 3.03
C ALA A 123 13.13 -2.41 3.92
N VAL A 124 13.72 -2.91 5.01
CA VAL A 124 13.01 -3.73 6.02
C VAL A 124 11.98 -2.89 6.77
N ALA A 125 12.27 -1.64 7.14
CA ALA A 125 11.31 -0.74 7.78
C ALA A 125 10.08 -0.51 6.91
N ARG A 126 10.27 -0.32 5.60
CA ARG A 126 9.17 -0.21 4.63
C ARG A 126 8.38 -1.51 4.47
N ARG A 127 9.02 -2.67 4.67
CA ARG A 127 8.32 -3.97 4.70
C ARG A 127 7.45 -4.07 5.95
N ALA A 128 7.99 -3.74 7.11
CA ALA A 128 7.24 -3.69 8.37
C ALA A 128 6.05 -2.71 8.29
N GLU A 129 6.22 -1.55 7.64
CA GLU A 129 5.14 -0.59 7.39
C GLU A 129 3.98 -1.22 6.59
N ARG A 130 4.29 -1.96 5.52
CA ARG A 130 3.26 -2.65 4.71
C ARG A 130 2.57 -3.77 5.48
N ASP A 131 3.33 -4.54 6.25
CA ASP A 131 2.80 -5.61 7.10
C ASP A 131 1.87 -5.02 8.18
N LEU A 132 2.25 -3.88 8.79
CA LEU A 132 1.43 -3.15 9.75
C LEU A 132 0.16 -2.61 9.11
N ALA A 133 0.24 -2.10 7.87
CA ALA A 133 -0.95 -1.69 7.14
C ALA A 133 -1.92 -2.86 6.91
N ALA A 134 -1.40 -4.04 6.54
CA ALA A 134 -2.20 -5.24 6.35
C ALA A 134 -2.87 -5.71 7.65
N VAL A 135 -2.12 -5.75 8.76
CA VAL A 135 -2.65 -6.05 10.10
C VAL A 135 -3.73 -5.06 10.50
N SER A 136 -3.50 -3.76 10.26
CA SER A 136 -4.44 -2.71 10.63
C SER A 136 -5.80 -2.85 9.94
N VAL A 137 -5.82 -3.27 8.68
CA VAL A 137 -7.05 -3.50 7.93
C VAL A 137 -7.87 -4.64 8.53
N LYS A 138 -7.22 -5.69 9.04
CA LYS A 138 -7.88 -6.92 9.52
C LYS A 138 -8.21 -6.91 11.01
N PHE A 139 -7.33 -6.35 11.83
CA PHE A 139 -7.38 -6.43 13.29
C PHE A 139 -7.50 -5.06 13.97
N GLY A 140 -7.39 -3.97 13.20
CA GLY A 140 -7.20 -2.63 13.73
C GLY A 140 -5.74 -2.40 14.15
N SER A 141 -5.31 -1.14 14.06
CA SER A 141 -4.08 -0.67 14.70
C SER A 141 -4.27 0.80 15.05
N ASP A 142 -3.50 1.33 16.00
CA ASP A 142 -3.53 2.75 16.26
C ASP A 142 -2.89 3.54 15.10
N THR A 143 -3.39 4.76 14.88
CA THR A 143 -2.89 5.65 13.82
C THR A 143 -1.47 6.14 14.10
N GLY A 144 -1.08 6.23 15.38
CA GLY A 144 0.25 6.67 15.80
C GLY A 144 1.34 5.72 15.31
N SER A 145 1.14 4.41 15.47
CA SER A 145 2.07 3.38 14.97
C SER A 145 2.27 3.47 13.47
N LYS A 146 1.23 3.76 12.69
CA LYS A 146 1.35 3.94 11.22
C LYS A 146 2.21 5.15 10.86
N LYS A 147 1.93 6.30 11.50
CA LYS A 147 2.72 7.53 11.28
C LYS A 147 4.18 7.31 11.66
N TYR A 148 4.41 6.67 12.82
CA TYR A 148 5.74 6.39 13.33
C TYR A 148 6.54 5.51 12.37
N MET A 149 5.96 4.41 11.87
CA MET A 149 6.66 3.51 10.93
C MET A 149 6.98 4.21 9.59
N ASN A 150 6.06 5.02 9.09
CA ASN A 150 6.28 5.81 7.89
C ASN A 150 7.45 6.80 8.09
N ARG A 151 7.45 7.54 9.21
CA ARG A 151 8.50 8.50 9.53
C ARG A 151 9.84 7.85 9.85
N LEU A 152 9.84 6.66 10.44
CA LEU A 152 11.04 5.88 10.68
C LEU A 152 11.73 5.51 9.36
N ALA A 153 10.96 5.19 8.32
CA ALA A 153 11.52 4.97 6.99
C ALA A 153 12.16 6.25 6.43
N ASP A 154 11.54 7.43 6.62
CA ASP A 154 12.17 8.69 6.20
C ASP A 154 13.49 8.95 6.95
N TYR A 155 13.50 8.73 8.27
CA TYR A 155 14.69 8.89 9.11
C TYR A 155 15.84 7.98 8.65
N LEU A 156 15.57 6.69 8.44
CA LEU A 156 16.60 5.74 8.01
C LEU A 156 17.16 6.11 6.62
N TYR A 157 16.31 6.59 5.71
CA TYR A 157 16.78 7.08 4.41
C TYR A 157 17.71 8.28 4.57
N VAL A 158 17.32 9.28 5.37
CA VAL A 158 18.14 10.47 5.62
C VAL A 158 19.45 10.10 6.31
N LEU A 159 19.41 9.19 7.30
CA LEU A 159 20.60 8.70 7.99
C LEU A 159 21.57 8.01 7.02
N ALA A 160 21.07 7.19 6.08
CA ALA A 160 21.91 6.55 5.07
C ALA A 160 22.66 7.60 4.23
N ARG A 161 21.93 8.61 3.74
CA ARG A 161 22.51 9.68 2.92
C ARG A 161 23.44 10.59 3.71
N TYR A 162 23.16 10.82 5.00
CA TYR A 162 24.04 11.53 5.91
C TYR A 162 25.39 10.81 6.04
N GLU A 163 25.38 9.52 6.33
CA GLU A 163 26.61 8.72 6.46
C GLU A 163 27.40 8.61 5.14
N GLU A 164 26.74 8.76 3.99
CA GLU A 164 27.44 8.89 2.69
C GLU A 164 28.15 10.23 2.55
N ALA A 165 27.47 11.32 2.91
CA ALA A 165 28.07 12.65 2.92
C ALA A 165 29.24 12.74 3.92
N GLU A 166 29.11 12.11 5.09
CA GLU A 166 30.19 11.92 6.06
C GLU A 166 31.40 11.23 5.44
N ALA A 167 31.18 10.06 4.84
CA ALA A 167 32.23 9.27 4.23
C ALA A 167 32.91 10.00 3.06
N ALA A 168 32.18 10.85 2.35
CA ALA A 168 32.69 11.69 1.27
C ALA A 168 33.33 13.01 1.74
N GLY A 169 33.28 13.33 3.04
CA GLY A 169 33.82 14.58 3.61
C GLY A 169 33.03 15.84 3.24
N GLN A 170 31.73 15.70 2.95
CA GLN A 170 30.86 16.77 2.43
C GLN A 170 29.98 17.45 3.52
N LYS A 171 30.38 17.37 4.80
CA LYS A 171 29.70 18.10 5.89
C LYS A 171 29.76 19.61 5.65
N THR A 172 28.63 20.28 5.78
CA THR A 172 28.64 21.73 6.04
C THR A 172 29.05 21.92 7.50
N GLY A 173 30.28 22.36 7.73
CA GLY A 173 30.84 22.47 9.08
C GLY A 173 29.96 23.30 10.02
N ALA A 174 29.54 22.70 11.13
CA ALA A 174 29.31 23.46 12.35
C ALA A 174 30.70 23.80 12.93
N SER A 175 31.00 25.09 12.98
CA SER A 175 32.24 25.68 13.48
C SER A 175 32.75 24.99 14.74
N GLU A 176 34.04 24.64 14.75
CA GLU A 176 34.83 24.51 15.96
C GLU A 176 34.69 25.80 16.77
N TYR A 177 34.26 25.67 18.03
CA TYR A 177 34.54 26.68 19.05
C TYR A 177 35.96 26.42 19.55
N VAL A 178 36.92 27.20 19.05
CA VAL A 178 38.20 27.39 19.72
C VAL A 178 38.37 28.89 19.89
N GLU A 179 38.23 29.34 21.13
CA GLU A 179 38.78 30.61 21.60
C GLU A 179 40.29 30.62 21.33
N ASN A 180 40.78 31.67 20.67
CA ASN A 180 41.87 32.47 21.23
C ASN A 180 42.03 33.78 20.45
N ASP A 181 42.02 34.86 21.24
CA ASP A 181 42.50 36.19 20.95
C ASP A 181 43.84 36.19 20.18
N THR A 182 43.97 37.08 19.19
CA THR A 182 44.88 38.24 19.28
C THR A 182 44.85 39.12 18.02
N SER A 183 44.38 40.36 18.21
CA SER A 183 44.92 41.64 17.73
C SER A 183 45.40 41.85 16.27
N SER A 184 44.98 43.03 15.75
CA SER A 184 45.60 43.88 14.71
C SER A 184 45.42 43.38 13.26
N GLU A 185 45.04 44.17 12.26
CA GLU A 185 45.33 45.58 11.97
C GLU A 185 44.32 46.16 10.95
N ASN A 186 44.19 47.48 10.96
CA ASN A 186 43.39 48.31 10.05
C ASN A 186 43.75 48.10 8.57
N THR A 187 42.76 48.20 7.67
CA THR A 187 42.80 49.20 6.57
C THR A 187 41.40 49.46 6.04
N GLU A 188 41.03 50.74 6.00
CA GLU A 188 39.85 51.31 5.32
C GLU A 188 39.90 51.06 3.80
N LEU A 189 38.73 51.06 3.13
CA LEU A 189 38.52 51.67 1.80
C LEU A 189 37.02 51.61 1.38
N HIS A 190 36.37 52.77 1.58
CA HIS A 190 35.47 53.52 0.68
C HIS A 190 34.32 52.90 -0.17
N ALA A 191 33.21 53.68 -0.10
CA ALA A 191 32.24 54.08 -1.15
C ALA A 191 31.12 53.07 -1.49
N SER A 192 29.89 53.26 -0.99
CA SER A 192 28.84 54.21 -1.42
C SER A 192 28.24 53.92 -2.80
N GLY A 193 26.95 53.57 -2.82
CA GLY A 193 26.13 53.46 -4.03
C GLY A 193 24.68 53.14 -3.69
N THR A 194 23.91 54.16 -3.32
CA THR A 194 22.44 54.13 -3.23
C THR A 194 21.83 54.18 -4.63
N GLU A 195 20.82 53.35 -4.90
CA GLU A 195 19.72 53.74 -5.78
C GLU A 195 18.43 52.99 -5.40
N LYS A 196 17.37 53.77 -5.18
CA LYS A 196 15.96 53.33 -5.09
C LYS A 196 15.39 53.28 -6.52
N VAL A 197 14.35 52.48 -6.76
CA VAL A 197 12.97 52.93 -7.08
C VAL A 197 12.13 51.80 -7.72
N ALA A 198 10.86 51.74 -7.29
CA ALA A 198 9.65 51.14 -7.91
C ALA A 198 9.60 49.61 -8.07
N GLY A 199 8.55 48.90 -7.63
CA GLY A 199 7.14 49.28 -7.55
C GLY A 199 6.42 48.82 -8.81
N GLY A 200 5.88 47.59 -8.79
CA GLY A 200 5.13 47.03 -9.91
C GLY A 200 4.65 45.61 -9.64
N SER A 201 3.43 45.49 -9.13
CA SER A 201 2.67 44.24 -9.06
C SER A 201 2.39 43.69 -10.45
N VAL A 202 2.73 42.44 -10.71
CA VAL A 202 2.31 41.72 -11.93
C VAL A 202 1.41 40.55 -11.53
N SER A 203 0.14 40.70 -11.91
CA SER A 203 -0.91 39.68 -11.92
C SER A 203 -0.61 38.62 -12.98
N VAL A 204 -0.63 37.35 -12.60
CA VAL A 204 -0.51 36.21 -13.52
C VAL A 204 -1.91 35.71 -13.88
N ASP A 205 -2.40 36.15 -15.04
CA ASP A 205 -3.56 35.57 -15.71
C ASP A 205 -3.16 34.24 -16.35
N THR A 206 -3.68 33.12 -15.83
CA THR A 206 -3.46 31.80 -16.42
C THR A 206 -4.67 31.43 -17.28
N LYS A 207 -4.64 31.81 -18.55
CA LYS A 207 -5.50 31.22 -19.59
C LYS A 207 -4.75 30.04 -20.22
N VAL A 208 -5.16 28.83 -19.88
CA VAL A 208 -4.74 27.62 -20.60
C VAL A 208 -5.68 27.45 -21.78
N GLU A 209 -5.24 27.86 -22.97
CA GLU A 209 -5.90 27.53 -24.23
C GLU A 209 -5.53 26.11 -24.67
N ASN A 210 -6.56 25.31 -24.88
CA ASN A 210 -6.48 23.92 -25.34
C ASN A 210 -6.28 23.92 -26.85
N SER A 211 -5.03 23.78 -27.33
CA SER A 211 -4.73 23.72 -28.76
C SER A 211 -4.71 22.27 -29.26
N LEU A 212 -5.67 22.00 -30.14
CA LEU A 212 -5.82 20.80 -30.96
C LEU A 212 -4.55 20.55 -31.80
N ILE A 213 -3.88 19.42 -31.57
CA ILE A 213 -2.98 18.85 -32.57
C ILE A 213 -3.81 17.89 -33.41
N SER A 214 -4.20 18.38 -34.59
CA SER A 214 -4.61 17.57 -35.72
C SER A 214 -3.37 17.26 -36.56
N GLY A 215 -3.11 15.97 -36.80
CA GLY A 215 -2.01 15.47 -37.62
C GLY A 215 -2.07 13.94 -37.69
N THR A 216 -2.55 13.43 -38.81
CA THR A 216 -2.83 12.01 -39.14
C THR A 216 -1.60 11.24 -39.66
N SER A 217 -1.67 9.90 -39.53
CA SER A 217 -0.77 8.79 -39.94
C SER A 217 0.46 8.59 -39.05
N ASP A 218 0.57 7.52 -38.25
CA ASP A 218 0.48 6.13 -38.70
C ASP A 218 -0.70 5.33 -38.12
N SER A 219 -1.61 4.93 -39.01
CA SER A 219 -2.50 3.80 -38.76
C SER A 219 -1.64 2.54 -38.66
N VAL A 220 -1.30 2.13 -37.44
CA VAL A 220 -0.98 0.73 -37.20
C VAL A 220 -2.20 -0.05 -37.71
N ASP A 221 -2.01 -0.85 -38.75
CA ASP A 221 -3.08 -1.63 -39.37
C ASP A 221 -3.90 -2.29 -38.25
N GLU A 222 -5.19 -1.97 -38.21
CA GLU A 222 -6.10 -2.50 -37.18
C GLU A 222 -6.07 -4.04 -37.19
N ALA A 223 -5.82 -4.63 -38.36
CA ALA A 223 -5.53 -6.04 -38.55
C ALA A 223 -4.26 -6.53 -37.85
N VAL A 224 -3.18 -5.73 -37.83
CA VAL A 224 -1.93 -6.03 -37.11
C VAL A 224 -2.15 -5.91 -35.60
N ILE A 225 -2.86 -4.89 -35.13
CA ILE A 225 -3.25 -4.78 -33.72
C ILE A 225 -4.07 -6.01 -33.32
N GLN A 226 -5.09 -6.37 -34.09
CA GLN A 226 -5.90 -7.56 -33.82
C GLN A 226 -5.11 -8.87 -33.89
N ALA A 227 -4.14 -8.99 -34.79
CA ALA A 227 -3.26 -10.16 -34.88
C ALA A 227 -2.29 -10.26 -33.69
N VAL A 228 -1.78 -9.12 -33.21
CA VAL A 228 -0.95 -9.03 -32.00
C VAL A 228 -1.78 -9.35 -30.76
N LEU A 229 -2.98 -8.77 -30.63
CA LEU A 229 -3.93 -9.08 -29.56
C LEU A 229 -4.31 -10.57 -29.54
N ARG A 230 -4.49 -11.20 -30.71
CA ARG A 230 -4.67 -12.66 -30.86
C ARG A 230 -3.46 -13.45 -30.35
N ARG A 231 -2.24 -13.09 -30.77
CA ARG A 231 -1.00 -13.76 -30.33
C ARG A 231 -0.72 -13.56 -28.83
N MET A 232 -1.13 -12.43 -28.27
CA MET A 232 -1.01 -12.12 -26.83
C MET A 232 -2.13 -12.72 -25.98
N GLY A 233 -3.09 -13.45 -26.58
CA GLY A 233 -4.21 -14.07 -25.85
C GLY A 233 -5.25 -13.06 -25.33
N MET A 234 -5.23 -11.81 -25.83
CA MET A 234 -6.15 -10.75 -25.41
C MET A 234 -7.56 -10.88 -25.99
N GLN A 235 -7.81 -11.82 -26.91
CA GLN A 235 -9.16 -12.14 -27.38
C GLN A 235 -10.01 -12.90 -26.35
N ASN A 236 -9.40 -13.42 -25.29
CA ASN A 236 -10.08 -14.23 -24.28
C ASN A 236 -10.41 -13.45 -23.01
N LYS A 237 -10.56 -12.12 -23.10
CA LYS A 237 -10.83 -11.24 -21.96
C LYS A 237 -11.95 -10.27 -22.27
N ILE A 238 -12.79 -9.98 -21.28
CA ILE A 238 -13.73 -8.86 -21.37
C ILE A 238 -12.94 -7.55 -21.43
N THR A 239 -13.28 -6.68 -22.37
CA THR A 239 -12.65 -5.35 -22.51
C THR A 239 -13.29 -4.36 -21.55
N LEU A 240 -12.62 -3.22 -21.29
CA LEU A 240 -13.22 -2.13 -20.51
C LEU A 240 -14.52 -1.61 -21.14
N ASP A 241 -14.57 -1.52 -22.48
CA ASP A 241 -15.78 -1.10 -23.20
C ASP A 241 -16.93 -2.10 -23.01
N GLY A 242 -16.65 -3.40 -23.16
CA GLY A 242 -17.63 -4.46 -22.89
C GLY A 242 -18.10 -4.45 -21.43
N ALA A 243 -17.19 -4.28 -20.47
CA ALA A 243 -17.53 -4.16 -19.06
C ALA A 243 -18.45 -2.96 -18.79
N LYS A 244 -18.16 -1.78 -19.36
CA LYS A 244 -19.01 -0.57 -19.22
C LYS A 244 -20.41 -0.78 -19.81
N LYS A 245 -20.51 -1.37 -21.00
CA LYS A 245 -21.80 -1.69 -21.63
C LYS A 245 -22.62 -2.67 -20.79
N LEU A 246 -21.99 -3.72 -20.29
CA LEU A 246 -22.61 -4.71 -19.42
C LEU A 246 -23.12 -4.08 -18.13
N ILE A 247 -22.28 -3.30 -17.46
CA ILE A 247 -22.64 -2.59 -16.24
C ILE A 247 -23.84 -1.66 -16.50
N GLY A 248 -23.85 -0.90 -17.61
CA GLY A 248 -24.97 -0.02 -17.94
C GLY A 248 -26.30 -0.75 -18.11
N LYS A 249 -26.30 -1.95 -18.73
CA LYS A 249 -27.51 -2.79 -18.83
C LYS A 249 -27.97 -3.28 -17.44
N ILE A 250 -27.03 -3.74 -16.61
CA ILE A 250 -27.33 -4.23 -15.25
C ILE A 250 -27.87 -3.10 -14.38
N GLU A 251 -27.30 -1.90 -14.47
CA GLU A 251 -27.73 -0.73 -13.73
C GLU A 251 -29.17 -0.34 -14.08
N GLN A 252 -29.51 -0.31 -15.37
CA GLN A 252 -30.88 -0.05 -15.83
C GLN A 252 -31.86 -1.09 -15.28
N GLU A 253 -31.48 -2.36 -15.28
CA GLU A 253 -32.32 -3.43 -14.75
C GLU A 253 -32.44 -3.35 -13.21
N ALA A 254 -31.36 -3.01 -12.51
CA ALA A 254 -31.39 -2.78 -11.06
C ALA A 254 -32.33 -1.63 -10.71
N LEU A 255 -32.26 -0.50 -11.44
CA LEU A 255 -33.18 0.63 -11.28
C LEU A 255 -34.63 0.22 -11.54
N ARG A 256 -34.89 -0.54 -12.61
CA ARG A 256 -36.23 -1.06 -12.94
C ARG A 256 -36.81 -1.93 -11.84
N ARG A 257 -35.96 -2.68 -11.13
CA ARG A 257 -36.31 -3.53 -9.98
C ARG A 257 -36.30 -2.79 -8.64
N GLY A 258 -36.04 -1.48 -8.62
CA GLY A 258 -35.96 -0.68 -7.40
C GLY A 258 -34.77 -1.06 -6.49
N LYS A 259 -33.69 -1.56 -7.09
CA LYS A 259 -32.48 -2.02 -6.39
C LYS A 259 -31.34 -1.03 -6.55
N LYS A 260 -30.55 -0.90 -5.49
CA LYS A 260 -29.33 -0.09 -5.42
C LYS A 260 -28.18 -1.04 -5.15
N ALA A 261 -27.32 -1.26 -6.13
CA ALA A 261 -26.27 -2.26 -6.05
C ALA A 261 -24.91 -1.70 -6.40
N VAL A 262 -23.88 -2.41 -5.96
CA VAL A 262 -22.54 -2.32 -6.53
C VAL A 262 -22.40 -3.41 -7.58
N ILE A 263 -21.89 -3.05 -8.74
CA ILE A 263 -21.68 -3.93 -9.89
C ILE A 263 -20.18 -3.90 -10.20
N ALA A 264 -19.51 -5.04 -10.07
CA ALA A 264 -18.08 -5.18 -10.29
C ALA A 264 -17.81 -6.20 -11.41
N VAL A 265 -16.95 -5.82 -12.36
CA VAL A 265 -16.47 -6.70 -13.43
C VAL A 265 -14.96 -6.84 -13.29
N CYS A 266 -14.45 -8.06 -13.32
CA CYS A 266 -13.02 -8.38 -13.31
C CYS A 266 -12.62 -9.19 -14.55
N GLY A 267 -11.32 -9.15 -14.87
CA GLY A 267 -10.73 -9.98 -15.93
C GLY A 267 -10.60 -11.45 -15.52
N PRO A 268 -10.18 -12.35 -16.42
CA PRO A 268 -9.99 -13.77 -16.12
C PRO A 268 -8.83 -14.03 -15.14
N GLU A 269 -7.96 -13.05 -14.92
CA GLU A 269 -6.95 -13.05 -13.85
C GLU A 269 -7.50 -12.60 -12.48
N GLY A 270 -8.77 -12.19 -12.41
CA GLY A 270 -9.42 -11.74 -11.17
C GLY A 270 -9.19 -10.26 -10.82
N ASN A 271 -8.41 -9.52 -11.60
CA ASN A 271 -8.20 -8.08 -11.40
C ASN A 271 -9.44 -7.27 -11.82
N PRO A 272 -9.87 -6.27 -11.04
CA PRO A 272 -11.01 -5.43 -11.41
C PRO A 272 -10.74 -4.64 -12.70
N ILE A 273 -11.73 -4.64 -13.60
CA ILE A 273 -11.74 -3.86 -14.84
C ILE A 273 -12.62 -2.62 -14.67
N ALA A 274 -13.79 -2.78 -14.06
CA ALA A 274 -14.73 -1.69 -13.81
C ALA A 274 -15.60 -2.00 -12.59
N VAL A 275 -15.92 -0.97 -11.80
CA VAL A 275 -16.84 -1.05 -10.67
C VAL A 275 -17.76 0.16 -10.70
N HIS A 276 -19.07 -0.07 -10.69
CA HIS A 276 -20.08 0.98 -10.51
C HIS A 276 -20.74 0.83 -9.15
N VAL A 277 -20.76 1.93 -8.40
CA VAL A 277 -21.46 2.04 -7.12
C VAL A 277 -22.68 2.91 -7.35
N MET A 278 -23.88 2.32 -7.33
CA MET A 278 -25.11 3.09 -7.48
C MET A 278 -25.38 3.95 -6.25
N ASP A 279 -26.02 5.11 -6.46
CA ASP A 279 -26.37 6.01 -5.37
C ASP A 279 -27.25 5.34 -4.30
N GLY A 280 -26.77 5.38 -3.06
CA GLY A 280 -27.44 4.76 -1.91
C GLY A 280 -27.29 3.24 -1.82
N ALA A 281 -26.35 2.62 -2.56
CA ALA A 281 -25.91 1.27 -2.27
C ALA A 281 -25.24 1.19 -0.88
N PHE A 282 -25.35 0.04 -0.21
CA PHE A 282 -24.71 -0.16 1.09
C PHE A 282 -23.19 -0.08 0.99
N LEU A 283 -22.53 0.54 1.98
CA LEU A 283 -21.07 0.68 2.02
C LEU A 283 -20.35 -0.67 1.92
N VAL A 284 -20.88 -1.69 2.61
CA VAL A 284 -20.33 -3.06 2.62
C VAL A 284 -20.40 -3.75 1.25
N SER A 285 -21.28 -3.29 0.35
CA SER A 285 -21.47 -3.93 -0.96
C SER A 285 -20.27 -3.78 -1.89
N PHE A 286 -19.41 -2.79 -1.68
CA PHE A 286 -18.25 -2.57 -2.56
C PHE A 286 -17.28 -3.74 -2.54
N ASP A 287 -16.80 -4.09 -1.34
CA ASP A 287 -15.87 -5.20 -1.14
C ASP A 287 -16.53 -6.55 -1.50
N VAL A 288 -17.80 -6.71 -1.15
CA VAL A 288 -18.55 -7.93 -1.45
C VAL A 288 -18.72 -8.15 -2.95
N ALA A 289 -19.06 -7.12 -3.73
CA ALA A 289 -19.20 -7.23 -5.18
C ALA A 289 -17.88 -7.62 -5.84
N LEU A 290 -16.76 -7.00 -5.44
CA LEU A 290 -15.43 -7.33 -5.91
C LEU A 290 -15.07 -8.80 -5.62
N LYS A 291 -15.29 -9.25 -4.38
CA LYS A 291 -15.01 -10.62 -3.98
C LYS A 291 -15.90 -11.64 -4.68
N LYS A 292 -17.18 -11.33 -4.93
CA LYS A 292 -18.08 -12.18 -5.73
C LYS A 292 -17.59 -12.35 -7.18
N ALA A 293 -17.16 -11.24 -7.80
CA ALA A 293 -16.58 -11.27 -9.16
C ALA A 293 -15.32 -12.14 -9.19
N TYR A 294 -14.37 -11.88 -8.29
CA TYR A 294 -13.15 -12.67 -8.13
C TYR A 294 -13.43 -14.16 -7.91
N THR A 295 -14.31 -14.47 -6.96
CA THR A 295 -14.69 -15.85 -6.61
C THR A 295 -15.19 -16.60 -7.83
N SER A 296 -16.07 -15.97 -8.62
CA SER A 296 -16.67 -16.63 -9.78
C SER A 296 -15.64 -17.08 -10.84
N VAL A 297 -14.54 -16.34 -10.97
CA VAL A 297 -13.41 -16.70 -11.84
C VAL A 297 -12.52 -17.75 -11.17
N ALA A 298 -12.18 -17.55 -9.89
CA ALA A 298 -11.29 -18.43 -9.13
C ALA A 298 -11.82 -19.87 -9.05
N VAL A 299 -13.12 -20.03 -8.79
CA VAL A 299 -13.77 -21.36 -8.69
C VAL A 299 -14.49 -21.79 -9.98
N LYS A 300 -14.50 -20.94 -11.01
CA LYS A 300 -15.10 -21.22 -12.34
C LYS A 300 -16.59 -21.58 -12.32
N MET A 301 -17.31 -21.14 -11.29
CA MET A 301 -18.75 -21.37 -11.08
C MET A 301 -19.38 -20.15 -10.42
N SER A 302 -20.71 -20.08 -10.35
CA SER A 302 -21.35 -18.98 -9.63
C SER A 302 -21.16 -19.09 -8.11
N THR A 303 -21.18 -17.95 -7.42
CA THR A 303 -21.11 -17.95 -5.94
C THR A 303 -22.36 -18.56 -5.31
N MET A 304 -23.48 -18.61 -6.05
CA MET A 304 -24.71 -19.30 -5.65
C MET A 304 -24.53 -20.83 -5.68
N GLU A 305 -23.91 -21.37 -6.73
CA GLU A 305 -23.57 -22.80 -6.81
C GLU A 305 -22.56 -23.16 -5.73
N LEU A 306 -21.51 -22.35 -5.56
CA LEU A 306 -20.50 -22.55 -4.52
C LEU A 306 -21.13 -22.57 -3.13
N SER A 307 -22.10 -21.69 -2.86
CA SER A 307 -22.83 -21.64 -1.59
C SER A 307 -23.44 -23.00 -1.19
N LYS A 308 -24.00 -23.73 -2.16
CA LYS A 308 -24.59 -25.06 -1.93
C LYS A 308 -23.54 -26.10 -1.55
N LEU A 309 -22.36 -26.02 -2.15
CA LEU A 309 -21.27 -26.97 -1.91
C LEU A 309 -20.47 -26.64 -0.63
N ALA A 310 -20.53 -25.39 -0.18
CA ALA A 310 -19.81 -24.87 0.98
C ALA A 310 -20.61 -24.97 2.30
N GLN A 311 -21.81 -25.56 2.28
CA GLN A 311 -22.60 -25.79 3.51
C GLN A 311 -21.88 -26.74 4.48
N PRO A 312 -22.18 -26.68 5.80
CA PRO A 312 -21.65 -27.65 6.77
C PRO A 312 -21.81 -29.10 6.32
N GLY A 313 -20.70 -29.83 6.24
CA GLY A 313 -20.66 -31.21 5.74
C GLY A 313 -20.56 -31.36 4.22
N GLY A 314 -20.56 -30.26 3.47
CA GLY A 314 -20.32 -30.24 2.02
C GLY A 314 -18.83 -30.29 1.67
N THR A 315 -18.53 -30.66 0.42
CA THR A 315 -17.17 -30.83 -0.11
C THR A 315 -16.29 -29.58 0.04
N PHE A 316 -16.88 -28.40 -0.05
CA PHE A 316 -16.17 -27.11 0.05
C PHE A 316 -16.44 -26.38 1.37
N TYR A 317 -16.81 -27.09 2.44
CA TYR A 317 -17.02 -26.45 3.74
C TYR A 317 -15.75 -25.74 4.23
N GLY A 318 -15.87 -24.45 4.57
CA GLY A 318 -14.74 -23.61 4.98
C GLY A 318 -13.95 -22.96 3.85
N VAL A 319 -14.38 -23.11 2.59
CA VAL A 319 -13.73 -22.47 1.43
C VAL A 319 -13.73 -20.94 1.50
N ASP A 320 -14.69 -20.35 2.22
CA ASP A 320 -14.77 -18.92 2.53
C ASP A 320 -13.54 -18.38 3.30
N LYS A 321 -12.80 -19.26 3.98
CA LYS A 321 -11.57 -18.90 4.71
C LYS A 321 -10.30 -18.99 3.84
N MET A 322 -10.41 -19.55 2.63
CA MET A 322 -9.28 -19.62 1.70
C MET A 322 -8.95 -18.25 1.12
N ASP A 323 -7.71 -18.11 0.61
CA ASP A 323 -7.19 -16.88 0.01
C ASP A 323 -7.41 -15.63 0.89
N GLY A 324 -7.19 -15.78 2.21
CA GLY A 324 -7.31 -14.69 3.17
C GLY A 324 -8.74 -14.12 3.31
N GLY A 325 -9.77 -14.92 3.04
CA GLY A 325 -11.17 -14.47 3.15
C GLY A 325 -11.70 -13.76 1.90
N LYS A 326 -11.06 -13.95 0.74
CA LYS A 326 -11.51 -13.39 -0.54
C LYS A 326 -12.61 -14.19 -1.21
N ILE A 327 -12.82 -15.45 -0.81
CA ILE A 327 -13.85 -16.32 -1.38
C ILE A 327 -15.21 -16.01 -0.74
N VAL A 328 -16.20 -15.72 -1.56
CA VAL A 328 -17.58 -15.43 -1.13
C VAL A 328 -18.52 -16.57 -1.49
N ILE A 329 -19.20 -17.11 -0.48
CA ILE A 329 -20.09 -18.27 -0.58
C ILE A 329 -21.58 -17.89 -0.51
N PHE A 330 -21.95 -16.72 -1.03
CA PHE A 330 -23.34 -16.29 -1.18
C PHE A 330 -23.57 -15.61 -2.54
N GLY A 331 -24.81 -15.70 -3.03
CA GLY A 331 -25.18 -15.41 -4.41
C GLY A 331 -24.91 -13.99 -4.90
N GLY A 332 -24.69 -13.84 -6.22
CA GLY A 332 -24.44 -12.55 -6.88
C GLY A 332 -23.15 -12.51 -7.72
N GLY A 333 -22.29 -13.54 -7.64
CA GLY A 333 -21.13 -13.68 -8.51
C GLY A 333 -21.34 -14.72 -9.61
N VAL A 334 -20.98 -14.42 -10.85
CA VAL A 334 -21.08 -15.33 -12.00
C VAL A 334 -19.88 -15.18 -12.96
N PRO A 335 -19.36 -16.30 -13.51
CA PRO A 335 -18.31 -16.23 -14.51
C PRO A 335 -18.89 -15.72 -15.84
N LEU A 336 -18.22 -14.75 -16.45
CA LEU A 336 -18.53 -14.27 -17.79
C LEU A 336 -17.83 -15.18 -18.80
N LYS A 337 -18.58 -15.77 -19.72
CA LYS A 337 -18.08 -16.77 -20.68
C LYS A 337 -18.34 -16.33 -22.12
N SER A 338 -17.38 -16.62 -23.00
CA SER A 338 -17.54 -16.62 -24.45
C SER A 338 -17.28 -18.05 -24.93
N GLY A 339 -18.34 -18.74 -25.35
CA GLY A 339 -18.31 -20.20 -25.53
C GLY A 339 -17.89 -20.91 -24.23
N ASP A 340 -16.89 -21.80 -24.32
CA ASP A 340 -16.35 -22.54 -23.16
C ASP A 340 -15.28 -21.76 -22.38
N THR A 341 -14.91 -20.56 -22.83
CA THR A 341 -13.81 -19.78 -22.24
C THR A 341 -14.35 -18.75 -21.25
N ILE A 342 -13.83 -18.76 -20.02
CA ILE A 342 -14.10 -17.69 -19.05
C ILE A 342 -13.27 -16.46 -19.46
N ILE A 343 -13.97 -15.38 -19.77
CA ILE A 343 -13.40 -14.10 -20.20
C ILE A 343 -13.38 -13.06 -19.08
N GLY A 344 -13.97 -13.37 -17.92
CA GLY A 344 -14.01 -12.48 -16.76
C GLY A 344 -14.99 -12.97 -15.69
N GLY A 345 -15.17 -12.15 -14.66
CA GLY A 345 -16.13 -12.38 -13.58
C GLY A 345 -17.02 -11.17 -13.37
N LEU A 346 -18.26 -11.42 -12.99
CA LEU A 346 -19.20 -10.40 -12.56
C LEU A 346 -19.57 -10.65 -11.11
N GLY A 347 -19.67 -9.57 -10.33
CA GLY A 347 -20.14 -9.58 -8.96
C GLY A 347 -21.11 -8.44 -8.70
N ILE A 348 -22.27 -8.78 -8.15
CA ILE A 348 -23.33 -7.84 -7.78
C ILE A 348 -23.58 -7.93 -6.29
N SER A 349 -23.71 -6.77 -5.63
CA SER A 349 -24.04 -6.71 -4.21
C SER A 349 -24.93 -5.51 -3.89
N GLY A 350 -26.11 -5.75 -3.32
CA GLY A 350 -27.03 -4.68 -2.92
C GLY A 350 -28.33 -5.16 -2.28
N GLY A 351 -28.68 -6.43 -2.46
CA GLY A 351 -29.86 -7.07 -1.87
C GLY A 351 -29.52 -8.39 -1.18
N THR A 352 -30.49 -9.32 -1.20
CA THR A 352 -30.22 -10.71 -0.78
C THR A 352 -29.38 -11.45 -1.82
N GLY A 353 -28.82 -12.60 -1.45
CA GLY A 353 -28.03 -13.41 -2.38
C GLY A 353 -28.81 -13.84 -3.62
N GLU A 354 -30.12 -14.09 -3.48
CA GLU A 354 -31.03 -14.45 -4.56
C GLU A 354 -31.31 -13.25 -5.49
N GLU A 355 -31.51 -12.07 -4.90
CA GLU A 355 -31.76 -10.84 -5.66
C GLU A 355 -30.53 -10.43 -6.48
N ASP A 356 -29.35 -10.47 -5.84
CA ASP A 356 -28.08 -10.21 -6.50
C ASP A 356 -27.81 -11.24 -7.61
N HIS A 357 -28.09 -12.52 -7.35
CA HIS A 357 -27.90 -13.59 -8.33
C HIS A 357 -28.86 -13.45 -9.52
N SER A 358 -30.11 -13.04 -9.30
CA SER A 358 -31.07 -12.82 -10.38
C SER A 358 -30.66 -11.66 -11.30
N LEU A 359 -30.01 -10.61 -10.77
CA LEU A 359 -29.40 -9.57 -11.61
C LEU A 359 -28.18 -10.10 -12.37
N ALA A 360 -27.41 -11.00 -11.76
CA ALA A 360 -26.27 -11.62 -12.41
C ALA A 360 -26.70 -12.56 -13.55
N GLU A 361 -27.82 -13.28 -13.40
CA GLU A 361 -28.42 -14.09 -14.48
C GLU A 361 -28.91 -13.21 -15.63
N TYR A 362 -29.54 -12.06 -15.34
CA TYR A 362 -29.89 -11.08 -16.36
C TYR A 362 -28.64 -10.59 -17.11
N ALA A 363 -27.54 -10.34 -16.40
CA ALA A 363 -26.29 -9.96 -17.04
C ALA A 363 -25.79 -11.02 -18.03
N LEU A 364 -25.91 -12.31 -17.68
CA LEU A 364 -25.54 -13.42 -18.57
C LEU A 364 -26.44 -13.51 -19.80
N SER A 365 -27.73 -13.16 -19.69
CA SER A 365 -28.63 -13.20 -20.85
C SER A 365 -28.37 -12.10 -21.87
N VAL A 366 -27.87 -10.94 -21.44
CA VAL A 366 -27.50 -9.82 -22.32
C VAL A 366 -26.04 -9.83 -22.76
N LEU A 367 -25.18 -10.63 -22.11
CA LEU A 367 -23.76 -10.73 -22.42
C LEU A 367 -23.48 -11.02 -23.92
N PRO A 368 -24.22 -11.91 -24.63
CA PRO A 368 -23.99 -12.16 -26.05
C PRO A 368 -24.27 -10.96 -26.97
N GLU A 369 -25.02 -9.95 -26.52
CA GLU A 369 -25.24 -8.71 -27.28
C GLU A 369 -24.08 -7.72 -27.13
N ILE A 370 -23.20 -7.96 -26.14
CA ILE A 370 -22.12 -7.06 -25.73
C ILE A 370 -20.75 -7.56 -26.22
N LEU A 371 -20.59 -8.88 -26.29
CA LEU A 371 -19.42 -9.55 -26.88
C LEU A 371 -19.50 -9.55 -28.40
#